data_AF-A0A5J4SRW3-F1
#
_entry.id   AF-A0A5J4SRW3-F1
#
_cell.length_a   1.000
_cell.length_b   1.000
_cell.length_c   1.000
_cell.angle_alpha   90.00
_cell.angle_beta   90.00
_cell.angle_gamma   90.00
#
_symmetry.space_group_name_H-M   'P 1'
#
loop_
_entity.id
_entity.type
_entity.pdbx_description
1 polymer ?
#
loop_
_entity_poly.entity_id
_entity_poly.type
_entity_poly.pdbx_seq_one_letter_code
_entity_poly.pdbx_strand_id
1 'polypeptide(L)'
;MKKAVYKMSVDAGRNGTLYGLFVAEKAFVNYMIENKVEVYFGEVLGKHSEIQGSLGPSDIKMVSDDPEFVKAIQDKKAECGYNPLEQATYEWEDGQEGTVGEYINYKLNGIKPE
;
A
#
# COMPACT_ATOMS: atom_id res chain seq x y z
N MET A 1 1.32 11.72 -12.49
CA MET A 1 0.58 11.96 -11.24
C MET A 1 1.56 12.36 -10.12
N LYS A 2 1.17 13.14 -9.10
CA LYS A 2 2.12 13.64 -8.07
C LYS A 2 2.43 12.53 -7.05
N LYS A 3 3.72 12.28 -6.76
CA LYS A 3 4.17 11.34 -5.73
C LYS A 3 4.30 12.00 -4.36
N ALA A 4 4.21 11.22 -3.30
CA ALA A 4 4.47 11.63 -1.93
C ALA A 4 5.06 10.46 -1.12
N VAL A 5 5.69 10.78 0.01
CA VAL A 5 6.17 9.80 0.99
C VAL A 5 5.05 9.53 1.99
N TYR A 6 4.80 8.26 2.25
CA TYR A 6 3.77 7.78 3.16
C TYR A 6 4.37 6.89 4.24
N LYS A 7 3.77 6.96 5.42
CA LYS A 7 4.02 6.04 6.53
C LYS A 7 2.80 5.18 6.75
N MET A 8 2.99 3.87 6.77
CA MET A 8 2.00 2.88 7.19
C MET A 8 2.22 2.45 8.65
N SER A 9 1.12 2.26 9.38
CA SER A 9 1.08 1.69 10.72
C SER A 9 -0.24 0.93 10.91
N VAL A 10 -0.23 -0.39 10.68
CA VAL A 10 -1.41 -1.26 10.84
C VAL A 10 -1.32 -2.01 12.15
N ASP A 11 -2.23 -1.71 13.08
CA ASP A 11 -2.31 -2.38 14.37
C ASP A 11 -2.94 -3.78 14.23
N ALA A 12 -2.13 -4.82 14.47
CA ALA A 12 -2.58 -6.22 14.49
C ALA A 12 -2.92 -6.72 15.91
N GLY A 13 -3.16 -5.79 16.83
CA GLY A 13 -3.48 -6.02 18.23
C GLY A 13 -2.29 -6.58 19.00
N ARG A 14 -2.53 -7.63 19.79
CA ARG A 14 -1.51 -8.24 20.66
C ARG A 14 -0.30 -8.82 19.90
N ASN A 15 -0.42 -9.02 18.59
CA ASN A 15 0.65 -9.59 17.76
C ASN A 15 1.67 -8.52 17.31
N GLY A 16 1.36 -7.23 17.48
CA GLY A 16 2.22 -6.12 17.10
C GLY A 16 1.63 -5.25 16.00
N THR A 17 2.49 -4.52 15.31
CA THR A 17 2.09 -3.50 14.33
C THR A 17 2.95 -3.66 13.07
N LEU A 18 2.32 -3.61 11.91
CA LEU A 18 3.02 -3.57 10.62
C LEU A 18 3.38 -2.12 10.29
N TYR A 19 4.64 -1.88 9.97
CA TYR A 19 5.14 -0.56 9.61
C TYR A 19 5.63 -0.52 8.17
N GLY A 20 5.49 0.65 7.55
CA GLY A 20 5.98 0.92 6.22
C GLY A 20 6.38 2.37 6.04
N LEU A 21 7.42 2.63 5.26
CA LEU A 21 7.76 3.93 4.71
C LEU A 21 7.95 3.74 3.21
N PHE A 22 7.09 4.34 2.40
CA PHE A 22 7.05 4.08 0.96
C PHE A 22 6.71 5.34 0.17
N VAL A 23 7.10 5.36 -1.11
CA VAL A 23 6.77 6.43 -2.05
C VAL A 23 5.70 5.94 -3.00
N ALA A 24 4.59 6.67 -3.08
CA ALA A 24 3.47 6.31 -3.95
C ALA A 24 2.88 7.52 -4.65
N GLU A 25 2.17 7.26 -5.74
CA GLU A 25 1.31 8.28 -6.35
C GLU A 25 0.12 8.58 -5.43
N LYS A 26 -0.17 9.87 -5.22
CA LYS A 26 -1.26 10.29 -4.33
C LYS A 26 -2.61 9.70 -4.74
N ALA A 27 -2.86 9.63 -6.04
CA ALA A 27 -4.10 9.07 -6.59
C ALA A 27 -4.30 7.60 -6.19
N PHE A 28 -3.22 6.82 -6.13
CA PHE A 28 -3.30 5.40 -5.79
C PHE A 28 -3.64 5.21 -4.30
N VAL A 29 -2.96 5.96 -3.43
CA VAL A 29 -3.22 5.90 -1.98
C VAL A 29 -4.63 6.38 -1.67
N ASN A 30 -5.08 7.48 -2.29
CA ASN A 30 -6.45 7.98 -2.12
C ASN A 30 -7.48 6.95 -2.58
N TYR A 31 -7.31 6.38 -3.78
CA TYR A 31 -8.22 5.37 -4.30
C TYR A 31 -8.30 4.16 -3.39
N MET A 32 -7.15 3.64 -2.92
CA MET A 32 -7.08 2.49 -2.00
C MET A 32 -7.92 2.72 -0.74
N ILE A 33 -7.78 3.88 -0.11
CA ILE A 33 -8.48 4.23 1.14
C ILE A 33 -9.96 4.51 0.90
N GLU A 34 -10.30 5.31 -0.13
CA GLU A 34 -11.67 5.73 -0.43
C GLU A 34 -12.55 4.56 -0.87
N ASN A 35 -11.98 3.63 -1.64
CA ASN A 35 -12.69 2.44 -2.14
C ASN A 35 -12.53 1.22 -1.21
N LYS A 36 -11.81 1.37 -0.10
CA LYS A 36 -11.55 0.30 0.87
C LYS A 36 -10.99 -0.97 0.23
N VAL A 37 -10.02 -0.79 -0.66
CA VAL A 37 -9.38 -1.91 -1.37
C VAL A 37 -8.76 -2.85 -0.34
N GLU A 38 -9.12 -4.13 -0.42
CA GLU A 38 -8.63 -5.15 0.51
C GLU A 38 -7.14 -5.42 0.26
N VAL A 39 -6.33 -5.25 1.31
CA VAL A 39 -4.88 -5.47 1.28
C VAL A 39 -4.55 -6.75 2.03
N TYR A 40 -3.82 -7.66 1.39
CA TYR A 40 -3.44 -8.94 1.99
C TYR A 40 -1.94 -8.99 2.30
N PHE A 41 -1.60 -8.93 3.59
CA PHE A 41 -0.21 -8.97 4.07
C PHE A 41 0.31 -10.41 4.33
N GLY A 42 -0.57 -11.41 4.28
CA GLY A 42 -0.22 -12.81 4.50
C GLY A 42 0.06 -13.16 5.97
N GLU A 43 0.75 -14.28 6.17
CA GLU A 43 1.14 -14.81 7.48
C GLU A 43 2.36 -14.06 8.03
N VAL A 44 2.10 -12.99 8.79
CA VAL A 44 3.13 -12.11 9.37
C VAL A 44 3.04 -12.09 10.89
N LEU A 45 4.06 -11.52 11.55
CA LEU A 45 4.15 -11.42 13.02
C LEU A 45 4.12 -12.77 13.74
N GLY A 46 4.55 -13.85 13.06
CA GLY A 46 4.59 -15.21 13.63
C GLY A 46 3.22 -15.82 13.94
N LYS A 47 2.14 -15.26 13.37
CA LYS A 47 0.79 -15.83 13.45
C LYS A 47 0.73 -17.10 12.59
N HIS A 48 -0.23 -18.00 12.87
CA HIS A 48 -0.66 -19.07 11.94
C HIS A 48 -1.94 -18.68 11.18
N SER A 49 -2.17 -17.37 11.06
CA SER A 49 -3.31 -16.81 10.35
C SER A 49 -2.91 -15.51 9.69
N GLU A 50 -3.56 -15.24 8.58
CA GLU A 50 -3.24 -14.15 7.70
C GLU A 50 -3.62 -12.81 8.34
N ILE A 51 -2.94 -11.74 7.90
CA ILE A 51 -3.37 -10.36 8.15
C ILE A 51 -3.85 -9.80 6.82
N GLN A 52 -5.10 -9.39 6.80
CA GLN A 52 -5.72 -8.73 5.67
C GLN A 52 -6.74 -7.70 6.15
N GLY A 53 -7.06 -6.73 5.29
CA GLY A 53 -8.09 -5.74 5.54
C GLY A 53 -7.93 -4.50 4.68
N SER A 54 -9.03 -3.77 4.50
CA SER A 54 -9.00 -2.41 3.97
C SER A 54 -8.28 -1.45 4.94
N LEU A 55 -7.45 -0.56 4.40
CA LEU A 55 -6.71 0.44 5.18
C LEU A 55 -7.43 1.80 5.21
N GLY A 56 -7.38 2.46 6.36
CA GLY A 56 -7.99 3.77 6.58
C GLY A 56 -6.98 4.93 6.67
N PRO A 57 -7.48 6.17 6.77
CA PRO A 57 -6.65 7.36 7.00
C PRO A 57 -5.84 7.33 8.31
N SER A 58 -6.25 6.51 9.29
CA SER A 58 -5.48 6.29 10.52
C SER A 58 -4.21 5.49 10.27
N ASP A 59 -4.25 4.59 9.30
CA ASP A 59 -3.23 3.56 9.07
C ASP A 59 -2.17 4.06 8.09
N ILE A 60 -2.56 4.96 7.17
CA ILE A 60 -1.67 5.58 6.18
C ILE A 60 -1.63 7.09 6.37
N LYS A 61 -0.44 7.62 6.67
CA LYS A 61 -0.21 9.06 6.84
C LYS A 61 0.80 9.57 5.82
N MET A 62 0.46 10.65 5.13
CA MET A 62 1.42 11.36 4.28
C MET A 62 2.46 12.04 5.17
N VAL A 63 3.74 11.76 4.92
CA VAL A 63 4.88 12.36 5.62
C VAL A 63 5.30 13.65 4.94
N SER A 64 5.41 13.63 3.61
CA SER A 64 5.80 14.80 2.81
C SER A 64 5.43 14.59 1.33
N ASP A 65 5.07 15.67 0.65
CA ASP A 65 4.93 15.73 -0.80
C ASP A 65 5.87 16.76 -1.46
N ASP A 66 6.90 17.17 -0.71
CA ASP A 66 8.00 17.98 -1.19
C ASP A 66 8.84 17.18 -2.22
N PRO A 67 9.03 17.68 -3.45
CA PRO A 67 9.75 16.94 -4.48
C PRO A 67 11.20 16.58 -4.11
N GLU A 68 11.91 17.45 -3.38
CA GLU A 68 13.30 17.19 -2.97
C GLU A 68 13.35 16.08 -1.94
N PHE A 69 12.46 16.09 -0.95
CA PHE A 69 12.34 15.04 0.04
C PHE A 69 11.94 13.70 -0.59
N VAL A 70 10.93 13.68 -1.48
CA VAL A 70 10.52 12.47 -2.22
C VAL A 70 11.72 11.90 -2.99
N LYS A 71 12.42 12.74 -3.75
CA LYS A 71 13.61 12.33 -4.50
C LYS A 71 14.69 11.77 -3.58
N ALA A 72 14.94 12.41 -2.43
CA ALA A 72 15.94 11.95 -1.48
C ALA A 72 15.62 10.56 -0.89
N ILE A 73 14.34 10.25 -0.61
CA ILE A 73 13.92 8.92 -0.15
C ILE A 73 14.18 7.87 -1.25
N GLN A 74 13.81 8.16 -2.49
CA GLN A 74 14.00 7.24 -3.62
C GLN A 74 15.47 7.02 -3.96
N ASP A 75 16.26 8.09 -4.09
CA ASP A 75 17.69 8.03 -4.44
C ASP A 75 18.50 7.23 -3.42
N LYS A 76 18.17 7.40 -2.13
CA LYS A 76 18.82 6.68 -1.03
C LYS A 76 18.25 5.30 -0.78
N LYS A 77 17.19 4.91 -1.51
CA LYS A 77 16.43 3.66 -1.27
C LYS A 77 16.04 3.52 0.20
N ALA A 78 15.55 4.61 0.78
CA ALA A 78 15.22 4.70 2.20
C ALA A 78 13.81 4.16 2.52
N GLU A 79 13.08 3.68 1.51
CA GLU A 79 11.82 2.95 1.70
C GLU A 79 12.08 1.66 2.48
N CYS A 80 11.19 1.33 3.41
CA CYS A 80 11.37 0.18 4.30
C CYS A 80 10.04 -0.34 4.85
N GLY A 81 10.05 -1.59 5.30
CA GLY A 81 8.84 -2.26 5.77
C GLY A 81 7.88 -2.54 4.61
N TYR A 82 6.58 -2.44 4.87
CA TYR A 82 5.55 -2.78 3.89
C TYR A 82 5.11 -1.58 3.06
N ASN A 83 5.00 -1.78 1.75
CA ASN A 83 4.21 -0.93 0.86
C ASN A 83 2.87 -1.65 0.59
N PRO A 84 1.72 -1.11 1.04
CA PRO A 84 0.42 -1.76 0.83
C PRO A 84 0.07 -1.91 -0.65
N LEU A 85 0.59 -1.05 -1.53
CA LEU A 85 0.37 -1.14 -2.98
C LEU A 85 1.11 -2.31 -3.63
N GLU A 86 2.13 -2.87 -2.98
CA GLU A 86 2.87 -4.04 -3.46
C GLU A 86 2.34 -5.35 -2.87
N GLN A 87 1.34 -5.28 -1.99
CA GLN A 87 0.72 -6.46 -1.41
C GLN A 87 -0.35 -7.03 -2.34
N ALA A 88 -0.65 -8.31 -2.17
CA ALA A 88 -1.69 -8.97 -2.95
C ALA A 88 -3.08 -8.39 -2.62
N THR A 89 -3.99 -8.51 -3.58
CA THR A 89 -5.42 -8.30 -3.37
C THR A 89 -6.20 -9.36 -4.13
N TYR A 90 -7.37 -9.74 -3.61
CA TYR A 90 -8.29 -10.68 -4.25
C TYR A 90 -9.49 -9.96 -4.90
N GLU A 91 -9.40 -8.64 -5.08
CA GLU A 91 -10.45 -7.84 -5.74
C GLU A 91 -10.43 -7.93 -7.27
N TRP A 92 -9.49 -8.66 -7.85
CA TRP A 92 -9.46 -8.90 -9.28
C TRP A 92 -10.66 -9.74 -9.74
N GLU A 93 -11.15 -9.43 -10.94
CA GLU A 93 -12.19 -10.22 -11.60
C GLU A 93 -11.59 -11.54 -12.12
N ASP A 94 -12.41 -12.60 -12.17
CA ASP A 94 -12.08 -13.89 -12.80
C ASP A 94 -10.80 -14.60 -12.28
N GLY A 95 -10.48 -14.44 -11.00
CA GLY A 95 -9.39 -15.18 -10.35
C GLY A 95 -7.99 -14.75 -10.80
N GLN A 96 -7.85 -13.56 -11.39
CA GLN A 96 -6.54 -12.98 -11.65
C GLN A 96 -5.83 -12.67 -10.34
N GLU A 97 -4.52 -12.91 -10.29
CA GLU A 97 -3.68 -12.53 -9.17
C GLU A 97 -2.94 -11.24 -9.51
N GLY A 98 -2.71 -10.40 -8.52
CA GLY A 98 -1.96 -9.16 -8.69
C GLY A 98 -1.93 -8.34 -7.42
N THR A 99 -1.14 -7.28 -7.46
CA THR A 99 -0.98 -6.35 -6.36
C THR A 99 -2.11 -5.34 -6.30
N VAL A 100 -2.29 -4.72 -5.12
CA VAL A 100 -3.20 -3.58 -4.93
C VAL A 100 -2.88 -2.45 -5.91
N GLY A 101 -1.60 -2.15 -6.13
CA GLY A 101 -1.16 -1.10 -7.04
C GLY A 101 -1.55 -1.37 -8.49
N GLU A 102 -1.36 -2.60 -8.96
CA GLU A 102 -1.79 -3.02 -10.29
C GLU A 102 -3.31 -2.95 -10.46
N TYR A 103 -4.07 -3.40 -9.46
CA TYR A 103 -5.53 -3.34 -9.47
C TYR A 103 -6.02 -1.90 -9.60
N ILE A 104 -5.44 -1.00 -8.81
CA ILE A 104 -5.78 0.43 -8.85
C ILE A 104 -5.37 1.05 -10.18
N ASN A 105 -4.21 0.67 -10.74
CA ASN A 105 -3.80 1.15 -12.05
C ASN A 105 -4.78 0.72 -13.15
N TYR A 106 -5.29 -0.51 -13.08
CA TYR A 106 -6.35 -0.98 -13.97
C TYR A 106 -7.64 -0.17 -13.80
N LYS A 107 -8.09 0.06 -12.56
CA LYS A 107 -9.33 0.81 -12.31
C LYS A 107 -9.24 2.29 -12.70
N LEU A 108 -8.08 2.92 -12.53
CA LEU A 108 -7.88 4.34 -12.85
C LEU A 108 -7.55 4.58 -14.32
N ASN A 109 -6.74 3.71 -14.94
CA ASN A 109 -6.15 3.97 -16.26
C ASN A 109 -6.51 2.91 -17.32
N GLY A 110 -7.23 1.83 -16.95
CA GLY A 110 -7.58 0.74 -17.86
C GLY A 110 -6.41 -0.18 -18.24
N ILE A 111 -5.28 -0.09 -17.52
CA ILE A 111 -4.06 -0.85 -17.80
C ILE A 111 -4.11 -2.16 -17.02
N LYS A 112 -4.20 -3.30 -17.71
CA LYS A 112 -4.15 -4.63 -17.09
C LYS A 112 -2.71 -5.00 -16.71
N PRO A 113 -2.51 -5.84 -15.68
CA PRO A 113 -1.21 -6.49 -15.44
C PRO A 113 -0.80 -7.30 -16.66
N GLU A 114 0.51 -7.36 -16.95
CA GLU A 114 1.08 -8.21 -18.01
C GLU A 114 1.18 -9.68 -17.61
#